data_AF-A0A100W4B1-F1
#
_entry.id   AF-A0A100W4B1-F1
#
_cell.length_a   1.000
_cell.length_b   1.000
_cell.length_c   1.000
_cell.angle_alpha   90.00
_cell.angle_beta   90.00
_cell.angle_gamma   90.00
#
_symmetry.space_group_name_H-M   'P 1'
#
loop_
_entity.id
_entity.type
_entity.pdbx_description
1 polymer ?
#
loop_
_entity_poly.entity_id
_entity_poly.type
_entity_poly.pdbx_seq_one_letter_code
_entity_poly.pdbx_strand_id
1 'polypeptide(L)'
;MTIAQSPTNGVPSAAVRPHQDCPTGTLWEGLKSGLPPVWSRTAPWRQAVQRRRVMLLDDLAGLNLGETPCQAAVRDYLVKDLLEDANHASQAWVGPLKWWWGTEIERAWSRLREVDERMVELVDAATLPVYAARAAQRGHAYLDAADPQLQQLDKLREQPNPDEAQLRSATAEVLRAAHAKADHANREARYLRNRLLIATIFCIVFAGATLVTQGLVQSVNFVDKSADWHAAGWICLGVVMLFGAIGALFTAIPAVSKIPTNFGPFNLPLQQGLLKIAFGPLVAVVGLALLGNGVGPMKPPQTVPDLLLMAVIFGAGQHAVTRYVDKRAGQILTAAAPTPAAHNTGRNSASTG
;
A
#
# COMPACT_ATOMS: atom_id res chain seq x y z
N MET A 1 61.59 -8.01 20.91
CA MET A 1 60.79 -6.78 20.70
C MET A 1 59.36 -7.15 20.97
N THR A 2 58.94 -6.90 22.20
CA THR A 2 57.65 -7.31 22.78
C THR A 2 56.85 -6.04 22.95
N ILE A 3 55.71 -5.93 22.26
CA ILE A 3 54.79 -4.79 22.47
C ILE A 3 53.60 -5.29 23.27
N ALA A 4 53.46 -4.65 24.43
CA ALA A 4 52.63 -5.03 25.56
C ALA A 4 51.13 -4.79 25.33
N GLN A 5 50.34 -5.62 26.00
CA GLN A 5 48.88 -5.55 26.09
C GLN A 5 48.44 -4.29 26.83
N SER A 6 47.38 -3.65 26.35
CA SER A 6 46.73 -2.51 27.02
C SER A 6 45.86 -3.00 28.20
N PRO A 7 45.80 -2.24 29.31
CA PRO A 7 45.06 -2.63 30.51
C PRO A 7 43.55 -2.49 30.32
N THR A 8 42.83 -3.53 30.73
CA THR A 8 41.38 -3.57 30.87
C THR A 8 40.94 -2.62 31.98
N ASN A 9 40.23 -1.54 31.62
CA ASN A 9 39.51 -0.72 32.59
C ASN A 9 38.37 -1.55 33.19
N GLY A 10 38.62 -2.07 34.40
CA GLY A 10 37.60 -2.68 35.24
C GLY A 10 36.58 -1.64 35.66
N VAL A 11 35.43 -1.64 35.00
CA VAL A 11 34.21 -1.04 35.56
C VAL A 11 33.75 -1.98 36.69
N PRO A 12 33.70 -1.54 37.95
CA PRO A 12 33.19 -2.38 39.03
C PRO A 12 31.75 -2.75 38.70
N SER A 13 31.49 -4.06 38.69
CA SER A 13 30.16 -4.64 38.53
C SER A 13 29.28 -4.16 39.67
N ALA A 14 28.58 -3.04 39.46
CA ALA A 14 27.50 -2.63 40.33
C ALA A 14 26.46 -3.74 40.25
N ALA A 15 26.29 -4.47 41.35
CA ALA A 15 25.25 -5.45 41.51
C ALA A 15 23.91 -4.79 41.14
N VAL A 16 23.42 -5.10 39.94
CA VAL A 16 22.11 -4.67 39.47
C VAL A 16 21.12 -5.30 40.43
N ARG A 17 20.58 -4.49 41.35
CA ARG A 17 19.43 -4.90 42.15
C ARG A 17 18.33 -5.23 41.14
N PRO A 18 17.73 -6.43 41.18
CA PRO A 18 16.63 -6.74 40.29
C PRO A 18 15.53 -5.69 40.50
N HIS A 19 15.14 -5.01 39.43
CA HIS A 19 13.97 -4.12 39.43
C HIS A 19 12.79 -4.94 39.96
N GLN A 20 12.28 -4.57 41.15
CA GLN A 20 11.16 -5.25 41.82
C GLN A 20 9.85 -5.19 41.02
N ASP A 21 9.81 -4.40 39.93
CA ASP A 21 8.68 -4.26 39.03
C ASP A 21 8.79 -5.12 37.75
N CYS A 22 9.91 -5.85 37.56
CA CYS A 22 9.96 -6.83 36.47
C CYS A 22 9.04 -8.00 36.84
N PRO A 23 8.10 -8.42 35.97
CA PRO A 23 7.27 -9.59 36.23
C PRO A 23 8.19 -10.78 36.51
N THR A 24 8.17 -11.25 37.75
CA THR A 24 8.89 -12.42 38.24
C THR A 24 8.19 -13.68 37.73
N GLY A 25 8.23 -13.86 36.42
CA GLY A 25 7.94 -15.10 35.73
C GLY A 25 9.18 -15.53 34.95
N THR A 26 9.25 -16.80 34.60
CA THR A 26 10.08 -17.21 33.45
C THR A 26 9.74 -16.26 32.31
N LEU A 27 10.74 -15.56 31.76
CA LEU A 27 10.59 -14.87 30.48
C LEU A 27 9.92 -15.87 29.55
N TRP A 28 8.68 -15.59 29.17
CA TRP A 28 7.94 -16.47 28.28
C TRP A 28 8.79 -16.64 27.03
N GLU A 29 9.37 -17.83 26.84
CA GLU A 29 10.27 -18.10 25.71
C GLU A 29 9.50 -18.15 24.39
N GLY A 30 8.18 -18.29 24.48
CA GLY A 30 7.24 -18.16 23.41
C GLY A 30 7.47 -19.01 22.18
N LEU A 31 6.60 -18.81 21.20
CA LEU A 31 6.81 -19.41 19.88
C LEU A 31 7.97 -18.68 19.21
N LYS A 32 9.00 -19.42 18.81
CA LYS A 32 10.16 -18.85 18.09
C LYS A 32 9.66 -18.06 16.89
N SER A 33 9.93 -16.76 16.89
CA SER A 33 9.47 -15.86 15.85
C SER A 33 10.04 -16.22 14.48
N GLY A 34 11.18 -16.92 14.37
CA GLY A 34 11.77 -17.31 13.08
C GLY A 34 12.11 -16.12 12.18
N LEU A 35 12.22 -14.92 12.76
CA LEU A 35 12.60 -13.71 12.04
C LEU A 35 14.12 -13.73 11.78
N PRO A 36 14.57 -13.21 10.62
CA PRO A 36 15.99 -13.03 10.39
C PRO A 36 16.58 -12.05 11.42
N PRO A 37 17.84 -12.27 11.86
CA PRO A 37 18.49 -11.42 12.87
C PRO A 37 18.76 -9.99 12.36
N VAL A 38 18.81 -9.81 11.04
CA VAL A 38 19.02 -8.50 10.40
C VAL A 38 18.10 -8.37 9.19
N TRP A 39 17.41 -7.24 9.10
CA TRP A 39 16.58 -6.88 7.95
C TRP A 39 17.38 -5.99 7.00
N SER A 40 17.88 -6.54 5.89
CA SER A 40 18.46 -5.72 4.81
C SER A 40 17.45 -5.52 3.69
N ARG A 41 17.15 -4.25 3.35
CA ARG A 41 16.32 -3.81 2.21
C ARG A 41 14.99 -4.57 2.04
N THR A 42 14.15 -4.60 3.08
CA THR A 42 12.83 -5.25 2.99
C THR A 42 11.70 -4.28 2.71
N ALA A 43 10.78 -4.69 1.83
CA ALA A 43 9.60 -3.90 1.53
C ALA A 43 8.71 -3.75 2.79
N PRO A 44 8.11 -2.58 3.05
CA PRO A 44 7.32 -2.31 4.27
C PRO A 44 6.22 -3.35 4.56
N TRP A 45 5.60 -3.91 3.51
CA TRP A 45 4.56 -4.93 3.68
C TRP A 45 5.08 -6.20 4.37
N ARG A 46 6.36 -6.55 4.18
CA ARG A 46 6.97 -7.72 4.84
C ARG A 46 7.05 -7.49 6.34
N GLN A 47 7.43 -6.28 6.75
CA GLN A 47 7.47 -5.90 8.17
C GLN A 47 6.07 -5.91 8.79
N ALA A 48 5.06 -5.44 8.06
CA ALA A 48 3.67 -5.47 8.52
C ALA A 48 3.14 -6.90 8.71
N VAL A 49 3.38 -7.79 7.73
CA VAL A 49 3.04 -9.23 7.83
C VAL A 49 3.72 -9.85 9.05
N GLN A 50 5.02 -9.58 9.23
CA GLN A 50 5.79 -10.19 10.32
C GLN A 50 5.37 -9.68 11.69
N ARG A 51 5.11 -8.39 11.83
CA ARG A 51 4.54 -7.82 13.05
C ARG A 51 3.19 -8.47 13.38
N ARG A 52 2.32 -8.63 12.38
CA ARG A 52 1.01 -9.26 12.58
C ARG A 52 1.15 -10.74 12.94
N ARG A 53 2.08 -11.45 12.31
CA ARG A 53 2.40 -12.84 12.63
C ARG A 53 2.86 -12.99 14.08
N VAL A 54 3.78 -12.15 14.55
CA VAL A 54 4.26 -12.19 15.94
C VAL A 54 3.12 -11.93 16.92
N MET A 55 2.24 -10.95 16.63
CA MET A 55 1.03 -10.72 17.46
C MET A 55 0.12 -11.95 17.51
N LEU A 56 -0.08 -12.65 16.38
CA LEU A 56 -0.92 -13.86 16.35
C LEU A 56 -0.26 -15.04 17.07
N LEU A 57 1.07 -15.17 17.02
CA LEU A 57 1.81 -16.17 17.81
C LEU A 57 1.66 -15.93 19.31
N ASP A 58 1.73 -14.66 19.73
CA ASP A 58 1.53 -14.25 21.12
C ASP A 58 0.08 -14.51 21.57
N ASP A 59 -0.90 -14.06 20.78
CA ASP A 59 -2.33 -14.29 21.04
C ASP A 59 -2.61 -15.82 21.16
N LEU A 60 -2.05 -16.65 20.27
CA LEU A 60 -2.23 -18.12 20.30
C LEU A 60 -1.60 -18.78 21.52
N ALA A 61 -0.48 -18.27 21.99
CA ALA A 61 0.20 -18.82 23.15
C ALA A 61 -0.47 -18.43 24.47
N GLY A 62 -1.16 -17.29 24.48
CA GLY A 62 -2.01 -16.86 25.59
C GLY A 62 -3.32 -17.63 25.71
N LEU A 63 -3.73 -18.40 24.68
CA LEU A 63 -4.96 -19.20 24.74
C LEU A 63 -4.79 -20.37 25.70
N ASN A 64 -5.70 -20.47 26.67
CA ASN A 64 -5.82 -21.64 27.53
C ASN A 64 -6.55 -22.77 26.78
N LEU A 65 -5.82 -23.39 25.87
CA LEU A 65 -6.25 -24.59 25.17
C LEU A 65 -6.14 -25.72 26.18
N GLY A 66 -7.27 -26.18 26.72
CA GLY A 66 -7.28 -27.37 27.56
C GLY A 66 -6.55 -28.53 26.87
N GLU A 67 -6.09 -29.51 27.64
CA GLU A 67 -5.29 -30.65 27.14
C GLU A 67 -6.07 -31.63 26.23
N THR A 68 -7.10 -31.16 25.52
CA THR A 68 -7.79 -31.98 24.54
C THR A 68 -6.89 -32.18 23.30
N PRO A 69 -6.70 -33.42 22.83
CA PRO A 69 -5.90 -33.70 21.63
C PRO A 69 -6.36 -32.93 20.39
N CYS A 70 -7.66 -32.64 20.30
CA CYS A 70 -8.24 -31.87 19.19
C CYS A 70 -7.78 -30.41 19.17
N GLN A 71 -7.84 -29.71 20.31
CA GLN A 71 -7.40 -28.30 20.39
C GLN A 71 -5.89 -28.16 20.18
N ALA A 72 -5.11 -29.13 20.67
CA ALA A 72 -3.67 -29.19 20.41
C ALA A 72 -3.36 -29.36 18.91
N ALA A 73 -4.08 -30.25 18.22
CA ALA A 73 -3.93 -30.44 16.78
C ALA A 73 -4.32 -29.20 15.97
N VAL A 74 -5.39 -28.49 16.35
CA VAL A 74 -5.77 -27.24 15.69
C VAL A 74 -4.71 -26.17 15.90
N ARG A 75 -4.18 -26.01 17.13
CA ARG A 75 -3.09 -25.06 17.39
C ARG A 75 -1.87 -25.36 16.54
N ASP A 76 -1.48 -26.63 16.46
CA ASP A 76 -0.36 -27.08 15.65
C ASP A 76 -0.58 -26.76 14.17
N TYR A 77 -1.78 -26.97 13.64
CA TYR A 77 -2.15 -26.56 12.28
C TYR A 77 -2.03 -25.03 12.08
N LEU A 78 -2.57 -24.21 12.98
CA LEU A 78 -2.50 -22.76 12.87
C LEU A 78 -1.04 -22.27 12.87
N VAL A 79 -0.19 -22.85 13.72
CA VAL A 79 1.22 -22.45 13.85
C VAL A 79 2.07 -22.96 12.69
N LYS A 80 2.06 -24.28 12.45
CA LYS A 80 2.97 -24.95 11.51
C LYS A 80 2.52 -24.81 10.06
N ASP A 81 1.21 -24.82 9.79
CA ASP A 81 0.74 -24.77 8.40
C ASP A 81 0.42 -23.35 7.97
N LEU A 82 -0.26 -22.54 8.79
CA LEU A 82 -0.68 -21.21 8.37
C LEU A 82 0.36 -20.12 8.67
N LEU A 83 0.81 -20.00 9.92
CA LEU A 83 1.76 -18.93 10.31
C LEU A 83 3.17 -19.17 9.72
N GLU A 84 3.59 -20.42 9.53
CA GLU A 84 4.84 -20.73 8.85
C GLU A 84 4.73 -20.47 7.34
N ASP A 85 3.61 -20.80 6.69
CA ASP A 85 3.36 -20.46 5.29
C ASP A 85 3.37 -18.93 5.06
N ALA A 86 2.75 -18.18 5.98
CA ALA A 86 2.82 -16.72 5.97
C ALA A 86 4.27 -16.20 6.11
N ASN A 87 5.07 -16.85 6.97
CA ASN A 87 6.48 -16.53 7.13
C ASN A 87 7.24 -16.77 5.83
N HIS A 88 7.11 -17.96 5.25
CA HIS A 88 7.74 -18.33 3.99
C HIS A 88 7.37 -17.38 2.87
N ALA A 89 6.08 -17.07 2.70
CA ALA A 89 5.61 -16.12 1.68
C ALA A 89 6.22 -14.72 1.87
N SER A 90 6.33 -14.25 3.11
CA SER A 90 6.91 -12.94 3.41
C SER A 90 8.43 -12.86 3.20
N GLN A 91 9.13 -14.00 3.30
CA GLN A 91 10.58 -14.10 3.13
C GLN A 91 10.95 -14.45 1.67
N ALA A 92 10.06 -15.12 0.95
CA ALA A 92 10.25 -15.56 -0.42
C ALA A 92 10.78 -14.44 -1.31
N TRP A 93 11.78 -14.77 -2.13
CA TRP A 93 12.27 -13.82 -3.13
C TRP A 93 11.16 -13.54 -4.16
N VAL A 94 10.91 -12.26 -4.44
CA VAL A 94 9.90 -11.81 -5.41
C VAL A 94 10.59 -11.04 -6.52
N GLY A 95 10.82 -11.72 -7.65
CA GLY A 95 11.25 -11.06 -8.88
C GLY A 95 10.18 -10.09 -9.42
N PRO A 96 10.51 -9.26 -10.43
CA PRO A 96 9.62 -8.20 -10.94
C PRO A 96 8.28 -8.73 -11.46
N LEU A 97 8.28 -9.85 -12.19
CA LEU A 97 7.04 -10.52 -12.61
C LEU A 97 6.22 -11.00 -11.41
N LYS A 98 6.84 -11.69 -10.45
CA LYS A 98 6.12 -12.21 -9.27
C LYS A 98 5.55 -11.08 -8.40
N TRP A 99 6.30 -9.98 -8.29
CA TRP A 99 5.87 -8.76 -7.61
C TRP A 99 4.72 -8.05 -8.33
N TRP A 100 4.66 -8.13 -9.66
CA TRP A 100 3.55 -7.61 -10.46
C TRP A 100 2.22 -8.31 -10.14
N TRP A 101 2.25 -9.63 -9.98
CA TRP A 101 1.05 -10.40 -9.61
C TRP A 101 0.69 -10.25 -8.12
N GLY A 102 1.69 -10.06 -7.26
CA GLY A 102 1.48 -9.87 -5.82
C GLY A 102 1.09 -11.15 -5.07
N THR A 103 1.36 -12.32 -5.65
CA THR A 103 0.90 -13.63 -5.13
C THR A 103 1.40 -13.91 -3.72
N GLU A 104 2.67 -13.60 -3.42
CA GLU A 104 3.23 -13.83 -2.07
C GLU A 104 2.65 -12.88 -1.03
N ILE A 105 2.27 -11.67 -1.44
CA ILE A 105 1.61 -10.70 -0.56
C ILE A 105 0.23 -11.24 -0.18
N GLU A 106 -0.55 -11.69 -1.17
CA GLU A 106 -1.86 -12.29 -0.94
C GLU A 106 -1.80 -13.55 -0.10
N ARG A 107 -0.89 -14.46 -0.43
CA ARG A 107 -0.67 -15.70 0.32
C ARG A 107 -0.34 -15.40 1.78
N ALA A 108 0.59 -14.48 2.04
CA ALA A 108 0.93 -14.13 3.41
C ALA A 108 -0.26 -13.56 4.18
N TRP A 109 -0.96 -12.58 3.60
CA TRP A 109 -2.10 -11.95 4.27
C TRP A 109 -3.33 -12.85 4.40
N SER A 110 -3.57 -13.75 3.43
CA SER A 110 -4.68 -14.70 3.52
C SER A 110 -4.47 -15.68 4.67
N ARG A 111 -3.24 -16.20 4.83
CA ARG A 111 -2.89 -17.10 5.94
C ARG A 111 -3.01 -16.44 7.30
N LEU A 112 -2.54 -15.21 7.45
CA LEU A 112 -2.68 -14.48 8.72
C LEU A 112 -4.15 -14.23 9.09
N ARG A 113 -5.00 -13.94 8.11
CA ARG A 113 -6.43 -13.70 8.34
C ARG A 113 -7.19 -14.99 8.63
N GLU A 114 -6.84 -16.07 7.94
CA GLU A 114 -7.38 -17.40 8.24
C GLU A 114 -7.07 -17.81 9.69
N VAL A 115 -5.85 -17.53 10.19
CA VAL A 115 -5.51 -17.76 11.60
C VAL A 115 -6.38 -16.92 12.53
N ASP A 116 -6.48 -15.61 12.27
CA ASP A 116 -7.28 -14.69 13.07
C ASP A 116 -8.77 -15.09 13.14
N GLU A 117 -9.32 -15.60 12.03
CA GLU A 117 -10.69 -16.11 11.95
C GLU A 117 -10.88 -17.40 12.73
N ARG A 118 -9.98 -18.38 12.58
CA ARG A 118 -10.05 -19.67 13.27
C ARG A 118 -9.74 -19.56 14.76
N MET A 119 -8.95 -18.56 15.16
CA MET A 119 -8.64 -18.32 16.56
C MET A 119 -9.89 -18.11 17.40
N VAL A 120 -10.92 -17.44 16.87
CA VAL A 120 -12.20 -17.17 17.56
C VAL A 120 -12.86 -18.46 18.07
N GLU A 121 -12.67 -19.59 17.38
CA GLU A 121 -13.21 -20.90 17.77
C GLU A 121 -12.47 -21.51 18.97
N LEU A 122 -11.24 -21.08 19.22
CA LEU A 122 -10.36 -21.60 20.27
C LEU A 122 -10.35 -20.76 21.54
N VAL A 123 -10.88 -19.53 21.46
CA VAL A 123 -10.96 -18.59 22.58
C VAL A 123 -11.93 -19.11 23.64
N ASP A 124 -11.52 -19.05 24.91
CA ASP A 124 -12.35 -19.42 26.05
C ASP A 124 -13.46 -18.38 26.30
N ALA A 125 -14.50 -18.79 27.01
CA ALA A 125 -15.67 -17.95 27.26
C ALA A 125 -15.33 -16.61 27.94
N ALA A 126 -14.28 -16.57 28.79
CA ALA A 126 -13.90 -15.37 29.52
C ALA A 126 -13.20 -14.33 28.62
N THR A 127 -12.46 -14.77 27.60
CA THR A 127 -11.75 -13.86 26.69
C THR A 127 -12.53 -13.58 25.39
N LEU A 128 -13.57 -14.36 25.07
CA LEU A 128 -14.43 -14.16 23.91
C LEU A 128 -14.98 -12.72 23.76
N PRO A 129 -15.43 -12.01 24.82
CA PRO A 129 -15.87 -10.62 24.70
C PRO A 129 -14.80 -9.65 24.18
N VAL A 130 -13.52 -9.91 24.48
CA VAL A 130 -12.39 -9.10 24.00
C VAL A 130 -12.21 -9.28 22.49
N TYR A 131 -12.31 -10.52 22.01
CA TYR A 131 -12.26 -10.82 20.58
C TYR A 131 -13.48 -10.27 19.84
N ALA A 132 -14.68 -10.36 20.43
CA ALA A 132 -15.89 -9.74 19.91
C ALA A 132 -15.74 -8.22 19.76
N ALA A 133 -15.16 -7.54 20.75
CA ALA A 133 -14.88 -6.11 20.68
C ALA A 133 -13.88 -5.77 19.56
N ARG A 134 -12.81 -6.56 19.41
CA ARG A 134 -11.81 -6.38 18.34
C ARG A 134 -12.42 -6.62 16.95
N ALA A 135 -13.28 -7.62 16.81
CA ALA A 135 -14.00 -7.92 15.58
C ALA A 135 -14.97 -6.79 15.22
N ALA A 136 -15.75 -6.29 16.19
CA ALA A 136 -16.64 -5.15 15.97
C ALA A 136 -15.89 -3.88 15.57
N GLN A 137 -14.76 -3.58 16.22
CA GLN A 137 -13.90 -2.45 15.84
C GLN A 137 -13.45 -2.55 14.37
N ARG A 138 -13.05 -3.73 13.91
CA ARG A 138 -12.73 -3.96 12.49
C ARG A 138 -13.96 -3.90 11.60
N GLY A 139 -15.09 -4.43 12.06
CA GLY A 139 -16.37 -4.35 11.40
C GLY A 139 -16.73 -2.89 11.10
N HIS A 140 -16.76 -2.01 12.10
CA HIS A 140 -17.00 -0.58 11.91
C HIS A 140 -15.98 0.12 10.99
N ALA A 141 -14.76 -0.40 10.90
CA ALA A 141 -13.73 0.17 10.04
C ALA A 141 -13.95 -0.14 8.55
N TYR A 142 -14.50 -1.32 8.21
CA TYR A 142 -14.58 -1.81 6.83
C TYR A 142 -16.00 -2.09 6.31
N LEU A 143 -16.94 -2.43 7.19
CA LEU A 143 -18.33 -2.71 6.88
C LEU A 143 -19.17 -1.42 6.94
N ASP A 144 -20.35 -1.47 6.33
CA ASP A 144 -21.32 -0.39 6.44
C ASP A 144 -21.97 -0.41 7.83
N ALA A 145 -22.39 0.75 8.36
CA ALA A 145 -23.12 0.82 9.62
C ALA A 145 -24.47 0.09 9.58
N ALA A 146 -25.02 -0.09 8.37
CA ALA A 146 -26.24 -0.87 8.13
C ALA A 146 -25.99 -2.37 7.94
N ASP A 147 -24.75 -2.86 8.06
CA ASP A 147 -24.42 -4.28 7.84
C ASP A 147 -25.09 -5.17 8.92
N PRO A 148 -25.88 -6.19 8.51
CA PRO A 148 -26.66 -6.99 9.46
C PRO A 148 -25.78 -7.81 10.40
N GLN A 149 -24.59 -8.24 9.95
CA GLN A 149 -23.69 -9.05 10.78
C GLN A 149 -23.06 -8.19 11.87
N LEU A 150 -22.67 -6.96 11.53
CA LEU A 150 -22.13 -6.00 12.49
C LEU A 150 -23.17 -5.61 13.53
N GLN A 151 -24.39 -5.30 13.11
CA GLN A 151 -25.49 -4.97 14.02
C GLN A 151 -25.83 -6.13 14.95
N GLN A 152 -25.78 -7.38 14.47
CA GLN A 152 -26.01 -8.55 15.28
C GLN A 152 -24.92 -8.72 16.34
N LEU A 153 -23.65 -8.54 15.97
CA LEU A 153 -22.54 -8.61 16.91
C LEU A 153 -22.64 -7.53 17.98
N ASP A 154 -22.96 -6.29 17.61
CA ASP A 154 -23.11 -5.19 18.58
C ASP A 154 -24.25 -5.45 19.56
N LYS A 155 -25.41 -5.92 19.07
CA LYS A 155 -26.53 -6.32 19.94
C LYS A 155 -26.15 -7.42 20.91
N LEU A 156 -25.40 -8.44 20.47
CA LEU A 156 -24.95 -9.53 21.34
C LEU A 156 -23.93 -9.02 22.37
N ARG A 157 -23.05 -8.10 22.01
CA ARG A 157 -22.06 -7.52 22.92
C ARG A 157 -22.66 -6.64 24.02
N GLU A 158 -23.82 -6.04 23.76
CA GLU A 158 -24.54 -5.21 24.74
C GLU A 158 -25.33 -6.04 25.76
N GLN A 159 -25.52 -7.34 25.52
CA GLN A 159 -26.23 -8.21 26.45
C GLN A 159 -25.37 -8.51 27.69
N PRO A 160 -25.95 -8.55 28.91
CA PRO A 160 -25.19 -8.85 30.13
C PRO A 160 -24.59 -10.25 30.17
N ASN A 161 -25.23 -11.21 29.50
CA ASN A 161 -24.78 -12.60 29.41
C ASN A 161 -25.21 -13.20 28.06
N PRO A 162 -24.53 -12.85 26.97
CA PRO A 162 -24.88 -13.34 25.64
C PRO A 162 -24.64 -14.84 25.54
N ASP A 163 -25.44 -15.51 24.71
CA ASP A 163 -25.19 -16.90 24.35
C ASP A 163 -23.79 -17.01 23.69
N GLU A 164 -22.90 -17.78 24.32
CA GLU A 164 -21.51 -17.94 23.91
C GLU A 164 -21.38 -18.47 22.48
N ALA A 165 -22.26 -19.40 22.09
CA ALA A 165 -22.24 -19.97 20.75
C ALA A 165 -22.59 -18.92 19.69
N GLN A 166 -23.60 -18.09 19.96
CA GLN A 166 -24.03 -17.00 19.08
C GLN A 166 -23.00 -15.87 19.03
N LEU A 167 -22.41 -15.50 20.17
CA LEU A 167 -21.37 -14.48 20.21
C LEU A 167 -20.14 -14.91 19.40
N ARG A 168 -19.75 -16.18 19.53
CA ARG A 168 -18.63 -16.76 18.79
C ARG A 168 -18.89 -16.78 17.29
N SER A 169 -20.06 -17.26 16.86
CA SER A 169 -20.42 -17.29 15.44
C SER A 169 -20.51 -15.88 14.85
N ALA A 170 -21.16 -14.94 15.54
CA ALA A 170 -21.26 -13.54 15.09
C ALA A 170 -19.88 -12.86 15.00
N THR A 171 -18.99 -13.13 15.96
CA THR A 171 -17.61 -12.61 15.94
C THR A 171 -16.85 -13.12 14.72
N ALA A 172 -16.93 -14.43 14.44
CA ALA A 172 -16.28 -15.03 13.28
C ALA A 172 -16.85 -14.52 11.95
N GLU A 173 -18.17 -14.35 11.85
CA GLU A 173 -18.83 -13.81 10.65
C GLU A 173 -18.43 -12.37 10.35
N VAL A 174 -18.47 -11.48 11.35
CA VAL A 174 -18.05 -10.08 11.18
C VAL A 174 -16.58 -10.01 10.77
N LEU A 175 -15.72 -10.83 11.36
CA LEU A 175 -14.31 -10.86 11.02
C LEU A 175 -14.06 -11.32 9.57
N ARG A 176 -14.73 -12.40 9.14
CA ARG A 176 -14.69 -12.89 7.74
C ARG A 176 -15.18 -11.83 6.76
N ALA A 177 -16.30 -11.18 7.06
CA ALA A 177 -16.87 -10.13 6.21
C ALA A 177 -15.95 -8.90 6.11
N ALA A 178 -15.41 -8.44 7.24
CA ALA A 178 -14.45 -7.34 7.27
C ALA A 178 -13.18 -7.68 6.46
N HIS A 179 -12.65 -8.89 6.62
CA HIS A 179 -11.49 -9.37 5.85
C HIS A 179 -11.79 -9.48 4.34
N ALA A 180 -12.97 -9.99 3.95
CA ALA A 180 -13.37 -10.07 2.55
C ALA A 180 -13.46 -8.69 1.89
N LYS A 181 -13.98 -7.70 2.63
CA LYS A 181 -14.07 -6.31 2.15
C LYS A 181 -12.71 -5.62 2.06
N ALA A 182 -11.85 -5.83 3.05
CA ALA A 182 -10.45 -5.38 2.99
C ALA A 182 -9.68 -5.99 1.81
N ASP A 183 -9.94 -7.27 1.49
CA ASP A 183 -9.34 -7.93 0.32
C ASP A 183 -9.85 -7.40 -1.01
N HIS A 184 -11.14 -7.12 -1.10
CA HIS A 184 -11.69 -6.50 -2.28
C HIS A 184 -11.01 -5.15 -2.57
N ALA A 185 -10.93 -4.29 -1.55
CA ALA A 185 -10.22 -3.02 -1.62
C ALA A 185 -8.74 -3.17 -2.06
N ASN A 186 -8.02 -4.13 -1.46
CA ASN A 186 -6.63 -4.39 -1.84
C ASN A 186 -6.47 -4.91 -3.27
N ARG A 187 -7.41 -5.74 -3.75
CA ARG A 187 -7.45 -6.23 -5.15
C ARG A 187 -7.71 -5.08 -6.12
N GLU A 188 -8.68 -4.22 -5.85
CA GLU A 188 -8.97 -3.04 -6.68
C GLU A 188 -7.76 -2.10 -6.77
N ALA A 189 -7.09 -1.85 -5.64
CA ALA A 189 -5.87 -1.06 -5.63
C ALA A 189 -4.79 -1.68 -6.53
N ARG A 190 -4.63 -3.00 -6.54
CA ARG A 190 -3.67 -3.68 -7.43
C ARG A 190 -4.08 -3.62 -8.90
N TYR A 191 -5.35 -3.80 -9.23
CA TYR A 191 -5.79 -3.69 -10.62
C TYR A 191 -5.58 -2.27 -11.16
N LEU A 192 -5.88 -1.25 -10.36
CA LEU A 192 -5.61 0.14 -10.73
C LEU A 192 -4.12 0.36 -10.96
N ARG A 193 -3.28 -0.11 -10.03
CA ARG A 193 -1.83 -0.07 -10.12
C ARG A 193 -1.30 -0.66 -11.42
N ASN A 194 -1.75 -1.87 -11.76
CA ASN A 194 -1.33 -2.59 -12.96
C ASN A 194 -1.81 -1.87 -14.23
N ARG A 195 -3.04 -1.34 -14.25
CA ARG A 195 -3.55 -0.54 -15.36
C ARG A 195 -2.74 0.75 -15.57
N LEU A 196 -2.37 1.44 -14.49
CA LEU A 196 -1.54 2.64 -14.56
C LEU A 196 -0.15 2.31 -15.11
N LEU A 197 0.50 1.25 -14.61
CA LEU A 197 1.81 0.83 -15.10
C LEU A 197 1.78 0.37 -16.57
N ILE A 198 0.76 -0.39 -16.98
CA ILE A 198 0.56 -0.76 -18.39
C ILE A 198 0.43 0.50 -19.25
N ALA A 199 -0.42 1.45 -18.85
CA ALA A 199 -0.58 2.72 -19.56
C ALA A 199 0.74 3.52 -19.64
N THR A 200 1.53 3.55 -18.57
CA THR A 200 2.86 4.18 -18.55
C THR A 200 3.80 3.53 -19.56
N ILE A 201 3.84 2.19 -19.60
CA ILE A 201 4.65 1.45 -20.56
C ILE A 201 4.21 1.77 -21.99
N PHE A 202 2.90 1.78 -22.27
CA PHE A 202 2.39 2.19 -23.59
C PHE A 202 2.81 3.61 -23.96
N CYS A 203 2.77 4.57 -23.03
CA CYS A 203 3.21 5.94 -23.29
C CYS A 203 4.70 5.99 -23.65
N ILE A 204 5.55 5.27 -22.90
CA ILE A 204 7.00 5.20 -23.15
C ILE A 204 7.28 4.54 -24.50
N VAL A 205 6.60 3.42 -24.80
CA VAL A 205 6.75 2.71 -26.08
C VAL A 205 6.31 3.60 -27.23
N PHE A 206 5.20 4.32 -27.09
CA PHE A 206 4.71 5.23 -28.14
C PHE A 206 5.66 6.42 -28.34
N ALA A 207 6.17 7.02 -27.26
CA ALA A 207 7.19 8.07 -27.33
C ALA A 207 8.47 7.57 -28.03
N GLY A 208 8.96 6.40 -27.65
CA GLY A 208 10.09 5.74 -28.30
C GLY A 208 9.83 5.45 -29.77
N ALA A 209 8.64 4.94 -30.12
CA ALA A 209 8.25 4.68 -31.49
C ALA A 209 8.25 5.96 -32.33
N THR A 210 7.70 7.08 -31.83
CA THR A 210 7.74 8.35 -32.55
C THR A 210 9.17 8.87 -32.78
N LEU A 211 10.08 8.69 -31.82
CA LEU A 211 11.50 9.00 -32.00
C LEU A 211 12.16 8.13 -33.08
N VAL A 212 11.91 6.82 -33.04
CA VAL A 212 12.45 5.87 -34.01
C VAL A 212 11.89 6.16 -35.40
N THR A 213 10.59 6.42 -35.53
CA THR A 213 9.96 6.76 -36.81
C THR A 213 10.54 8.04 -37.40
N GLN A 214 10.70 9.12 -36.63
CA GLN A 214 11.32 10.35 -37.13
C GLN A 214 12.82 10.19 -37.45
N GLY A 215 13.51 9.26 -36.77
CA GLY A 215 14.90 8.93 -37.06
C GLY A 215 15.08 8.11 -38.34
N LEU A 216 14.18 7.17 -38.61
CA LEU A 216 14.24 6.25 -39.76
C LEU A 216 13.55 6.80 -41.02
N VAL A 217 12.45 7.54 -40.85
CA VAL A 217 11.60 8.03 -41.93
C VAL A 217 11.70 9.55 -42.01
N GLN A 218 12.67 10.03 -42.80
CA GLN A 218 12.97 11.47 -42.92
C GLN A 218 11.82 12.32 -43.49
N SER A 219 10.83 11.70 -44.12
CA SER A 219 9.63 12.37 -44.64
C SER A 219 8.58 12.67 -43.56
N VAL A 220 8.69 12.08 -42.37
CA VAL A 220 7.75 12.29 -41.26
C VAL A 220 8.41 13.19 -40.21
N ASN A 221 7.88 14.41 -40.06
CA ASN A 221 8.25 15.31 -38.97
C ASN A 221 7.05 15.46 -38.03
N PHE A 222 7.15 14.89 -36.82
CA PHE A 222 6.11 15.09 -35.80
C PHE A 222 6.17 16.49 -35.19
N VAL A 223 7.36 17.08 -35.16
CA VAL A 223 7.60 18.46 -34.70
C VAL A 223 8.55 19.13 -35.70
N ASP A 224 8.16 20.31 -36.18
CA ASP A 224 8.99 21.11 -37.07
C ASP A 224 10.21 21.64 -36.33
N LYS A 225 11.37 21.60 -36.99
CA LYS A 225 12.61 22.15 -36.45
C LYS A 225 12.54 23.68 -36.56
N SER A 226 12.85 24.38 -35.48
CA SER A 226 13.08 25.83 -35.53
C SER A 226 14.28 26.13 -36.44
N ALA A 227 14.31 27.32 -37.06
CA ALA A 227 15.38 27.73 -37.96
C ALA A 227 16.78 27.67 -37.32
N ASP A 228 16.85 27.90 -36.01
CA ASP A 228 18.11 27.94 -35.24
C ASP A 228 18.58 26.56 -34.75
N TRP A 229 17.91 25.47 -35.14
CA TRP A 229 18.27 24.10 -34.73
C TRP A 229 19.10 23.38 -35.80
N HIS A 230 20.36 23.09 -35.49
CA HIS A 230 21.31 22.51 -36.45
C HIS A 230 21.47 20.98 -36.36
N ALA A 231 20.97 20.34 -35.29
CA ALA A 231 21.10 18.89 -35.11
C ALA A 231 20.00 18.10 -35.84
N ALA A 232 20.08 16.77 -35.82
CA ALA A 232 19.10 15.90 -36.44
C ALA A 232 17.68 16.11 -35.86
N GLY A 233 16.65 15.91 -36.69
CA GLY A 233 15.25 16.15 -36.31
C GLY A 233 14.78 15.30 -35.12
N TRP A 234 15.20 14.03 -35.06
CA TRP A 234 14.86 13.15 -33.95
C TRP A 234 15.49 13.60 -32.62
N ILE A 235 16.63 14.30 -32.65
CA ILE A 235 17.25 14.90 -31.46
C ILE A 235 16.41 16.08 -30.99
N CYS A 236 15.93 16.94 -31.91
CA CYS A 236 14.99 18.02 -31.59
C CYS A 236 13.74 17.45 -30.90
N LEU A 237 13.13 16.41 -31.49
CA LEU A 237 11.97 15.73 -30.91
C LEU A 237 12.26 15.17 -29.51
N GLY A 238 13.43 14.55 -29.30
CA GLY A 238 13.83 14.03 -28.00
C GLY A 238 13.96 15.13 -26.93
N VAL A 239 14.52 16.28 -27.29
CA VAL A 239 14.62 17.43 -26.37
C VAL A 239 13.25 18.03 -26.09
N VAL A 240 12.37 18.15 -27.09
CA VAL A 240 10.97 18.57 -26.91
C VAL A 240 10.24 17.63 -25.95
N MET A 241 10.39 16.32 -26.13
CA MET A 241 9.80 15.32 -25.23
C MET A 241 10.32 15.46 -23.80
N LEU A 242 11.62 15.68 -23.62
CA LEU A 242 12.22 15.92 -22.30
C LEU A 242 11.61 17.16 -21.62
N PHE A 243 11.48 18.27 -22.35
CA PHE A 243 10.86 19.49 -21.80
C PHE A 243 9.36 19.32 -21.54
N GLY A 244 8.66 18.52 -22.37
CA GLY A 244 7.30 18.06 -22.08
C GLY A 244 7.19 17.25 -20.78
N ALA A 245 8.16 16.36 -20.51
CA ALA A 245 8.24 15.63 -19.25
C ALA A 245 8.50 16.57 -18.05
N ILE A 246 9.32 17.60 -18.22
CA ILE A 246 9.58 18.61 -17.18
C ILE A 246 8.29 19.37 -16.84
N GLY A 247 7.53 19.82 -17.86
CA GLY A 247 6.22 20.44 -17.64
C GLY A 247 5.26 19.51 -16.90
N ALA A 248 5.21 18.25 -17.30
CA ALA A 248 4.44 17.22 -16.62
C ALA A 248 4.89 16.94 -15.18
N LEU A 249 6.17 17.08 -14.86
CA LEU A 249 6.67 16.85 -13.51
C LEU A 249 6.02 17.82 -12.50
N PHE A 250 5.85 19.09 -12.87
CA PHE A 250 5.15 20.07 -12.03
C PHE A 250 3.71 19.64 -11.70
N THR A 251 3.05 18.94 -12.63
CA THR A 251 1.68 18.42 -12.46
C THR A 251 1.59 17.17 -11.58
N ALA A 252 2.73 16.47 -11.39
CA ALA A 252 2.82 15.24 -10.62
C ALA A 252 3.09 15.50 -9.12
N ILE A 253 3.68 16.66 -8.77
CA ILE A 253 4.02 17.03 -7.38
C ILE A 253 2.82 16.89 -6.42
N PRO A 254 1.61 17.39 -6.73
CA PRO A 254 0.46 17.27 -5.82
C PRO A 254 -0.01 15.82 -5.60
N ALA A 255 0.33 14.89 -6.50
CA ALA A 255 0.01 13.47 -6.30
C ALA A 255 0.96 12.85 -5.27
N VAL A 256 2.24 13.23 -5.29
CA VAL A 256 3.26 12.74 -4.34
C VAL A 256 3.00 13.27 -2.93
N SER A 257 2.52 14.51 -2.78
CA SER A 257 2.19 15.07 -1.46
C SER A 257 0.98 14.41 -0.77
N LYS A 258 0.18 13.63 -1.51
CA LYS A 258 -0.99 12.89 -0.99
C LYS A 258 -0.68 11.44 -0.64
N ILE A 259 0.58 11.03 -0.64
CA ILE A 259 0.96 9.67 -0.23
C ILE A 259 0.56 9.49 1.25
N PRO A 260 -0.38 8.57 1.56
CA PRO A 260 -0.78 8.32 2.94
C PRO A 260 0.42 7.80 3.75
N THR A 261 0.54 8.24 5.00
CA THR A 261 1.54 7.73 5.94
C THR A 261 1.32 6.25 6.31
N ASN A 262 0.09 5.75 6.14
CA ASN A 262 -0.19 4.32 6.17
C ASN A 262 0.20 3.69 4.84
N PHE A 263 1.43 3.18 4.78
CA PHE A 263 2.00 2.47 3.64
C PHE A 263 1.22 1.18 3.33
N GLY A 264 0.16 1.29 2.53
CA GLY A 264 -0.37 0.16 1.81
C GLY A 264 0.69 -0.38 0.84
N PRO A 265 0.74 -1.71 0.57
CA PRO A 265 1.71 -2.31 -0.36
C PRO A 265 1.66 -1.74 -1.80
N PHE A 266 0.60 -0.99 -2.13
CA PHE A 266 0.31 -0.45 -3.45
C PHE A 266 0.29 1.09 -3.41
N ASN A 267 1.46 1.74 -3.53
CA ASN A 267 1.58 3.21 -3.60
C ASN A 267 0.99 3.78 -4.91
N LEU A 268 -0.33 3.88 -4.97
CA LEU A 268 -1.08 4.39 -6.12
C LEU A 268 -0.69 5.82 -6.55
N PRO A 269 -0.50 6.79 -5.64
CA PRO A 269 -0.18 8.16 -6.05
C PRO A 269 1.16 8.27 -6.81
N LEU A 270 2.14 7.45 -6.46
CA LEU A 270 3.42 7.39 -7.15
C LEU A 270 3.26 6.93 -8.61
N GLN A 271 2.40 5.95 -8.85
CA GLN A 271 2.15 5.44 -10.21
C GLN A 271 1.35 6.42 -11.06
N GLN A 272 0.43 7.15 -10.45
CA GLN A 272 -0.24 8.26 -11.13
C GLN A 272 0.75 9.35 -11.54
N GLY A 273 1.69 9.69 -10.65
CA GLY A 273 2.79 10.61 -10.96
C GLY A 273 3.65 10.10 -12.12
N LEU A 274 4.02 8.82 -12.10
CA LEU A 274 4.83 8.21 -13.16
C LEU A 274 4.11 8.21 -14.53
N LEU A 275 2.81 7.89 -14.54
CA LEU A 275 1.99 7.96 -15.76
C LEU A 275 1.95 9.39 -16.31
N LYS A 276 1.76 10.39 -15.44
CA LYS A 276 1.76 11.81 -15.85
C LYS A 276 3.09 12.23 -16.45
N ILE A 277 4.21 11.82 -15.85
CA ILE A 277 5.54 12.13 -16.39
C ILE A 277 5.73 11.47 -17.77
N ALA A 278 5.27 10.23 -17.95
CA ALA A 278 5.36 9.53 -19.22
C ALA A 278 4.41 10.09 -20.30
N PHE A 279 3.27 10.65 -19.91
CA PHE A 279 2.28 11.19 -20.83
C PHE A 279 2.62 12.61 -21.31
N GLY A 280 3.26 13.42 -20.46
CA GLY A 280 3.72 14.78 -20.76
C GLY A 280 4.44 14.97 -22.10
N PRO A 281 5.47 14.16 -22.41
CA PRO A 281 6.15 14.16 -23.70
C PRO A 281 5.21 14.06 -24.90
N LEU A 282 4.21 13.17 -24.82
CA LEU A 282 3.28 12.94 -25.92
C LEU A 282 2.34 14.12 -26.11
N VAL A 283 1.86 14.71 -25.01
CA VAL A 283 1.01 15.91 -25.06
C VAL A 283 1.79 17.10 -25.63
N ALA A 284 3.07 17.24 -25.27
CA ALA A 284 3.94 18.28 -25.83
C ALA A 284 4.10 18.13 -27.35
N VAL A 285 4.35 16.92 -27.83
CA VAL A 285 4.47 16.62 -29.27
C VAL A 285 3.16 16.92 -30.00
N VAL A 286 2.02 16.46 -29.49
CA VAL A 286 0.71 16.72 -30.13
C VAL A 286 0.39 18.22 -30.14
N GLY A 287 0.63 18.92 -29.03
CA GLY A 287 0.38 20.36 -28.94
C GLY A 287 1.22 21.17 -29.94
N LEU A 288 2.51 20.84 -30.06
CA LEU A 288 3.41 21.47 -31.03
C LEU A 288 3.06 21.12 -32.47
N ALA A 289 2.66 19.87 -32.75
CA ALA A 289 2.19 19.47 -34.08
C ALA A 289 0.94 20.26 -34.49
N LEU A 290 0.00 20.49 -33.57
CA LEU A 290 -1.18 21.32 -33.84
C LEU A 290 -0.80 22.78 -34.15
N LEU A 291 0.11 23.37 -33.38
CA LEU A 291 0.60 24.73 -33.63
C LEU A 291 1.36 24.84 -34.97
N GLY A 292 2.20 23.86 -35.31
CA GLY A 292 2.93 23.83 -36.57
C GLY A 292 2.02 23.78 -37.80
N ASN A 293 0.89 23.09 -37.68
CA ASN A 293 -0.14 23.00 -38.74
C ASN A 293 -1.12 24.19 -38.75
N GLY A 294 -0.89 25.25 -37.96
CA GLY A 294 -1.76 26.42 -37.91
C GLY A 294 -3.11 26.17 -37.25
N VAL A 295 -3.26 25.09 -36.47
CA VAL A 295 -4.48 24.77 -35.74
C VAL A 295 -4.51 25.56 -34.43
N GLY A 296 -5.09 26.76 -34.48
CA GLY A 296 -5.31 27.62 -33.31
C GLY A 296 -4.92 29.09 -33.54
N PRO A 297 -5.18 29.97 -32.55
CA PRO A 297 -4.92 31.40 -32.68
C PRO A 297 -3.44 31.79 -32.47
N MET A 298 -2.59 30.85 -32.03
CA MET A 298 -1.18 31.11 -31.71
C MET A 298 -0.28 30.85 -32.91
N LYS A 299 0.74 31.68 -33.07
CA LYS A 299 1.79 31.48 -34.08
C LYS A 299 2.69 30.31 -33.69
N PRO A 300 3.21 29.54 -34.66
CA PRO A 300 4.18 28.50 -34.38
C PRO A 300 5.47 29.10 -33.80
N PRO A 301 6.15 28.39 -32.87
CA PRO A 301 7.39 28.86 -32.26
C PRO A 301 8.47 29.04 -33.32
N GLN A 302 9.19 30.16 -33.27
CA GLN A 302 10.20 30.52 -34.28
C GLN A 302 11.62 30.19 -33.81
N THR A 303 11.85 30.22 -32.49
CA THR A 303 13.16 30.01 -31.87
C THR A 303 13.19 28.73 -31.03
N VAL A 304 14.38 28.20 -30.75
CA VAL A 304 14.54 27.04 -29.85
C VAL A 304 13.97 27.31 -28.44
N PRO A 305 14.24 28.46 -27.79
CA PRO A 305 13.62 28.77 -26.49
C PRO A 305 12.10 28.77 -26.52
N ASP A 306 11.47 29.34 -27.55
CA ASP A 306 10.00 29.35 -27.69
C ASP A 306 9.46 27.93 -27.84
N LEU A 307 10.13 27.09 -28.63
CA LEU A 307 9.78 25.69 -28.82
C LEU A 307 9.80 24.92 -27.50
N LEU A 308 10.86 25.09 -26.71
CA LEU A 308 11.04 24.41 -25.42
C LEU A 308 10.06 24.92 -24.35
N LEU A 309 9.81 26.23 -24.33
CA LEU A 309 8.80 26.83 -23.45
C LEU A 309 7.40 26.28 -23.77
N MET A 310 7.04 26.23 -25.05
CA MET A 310 5.76 25.65 -25.47
C MET A 310 5.66 24.17 -25.13
N ALA A 311 6.76 23.40 -25.28
CA ALA A 311 6.79 22.00 -24.88
C ALA A 311 6.49 21.82 -23.38
N VAL A 312 7.06 22.66 -22.51
CA VAL A 312 6.75 22.67 -21.07
C VAL A 312 5.29 23.01 -20.82
N ILE A 313 4.76 24.05 -21.48
CA ILE A 313 3.36 24.49 -21.32
C ILE A 313 2.39 23.37 -21.71
N PHE A 314 2.58 22.73 -22.86
CA PHE A 314 1.73 21.61 -23.28
C PHE A 314 1.90 20.38 -22.39
N GLY A 315 3.14 20.08 -21.98
CA GLY A 315 3.43 19.01 -21.02
C GLY A 315 2.69 19.20 -19.69
N ALA A 316 2.61 20.44 -19.19
CA ALA A 316 1.80 20.79 -18.02
C ALA A 316 0.29 20.81 -18.31
N GLY A 317 -0.10 21.17 -19.53
CA GLY A 317 -1.48 21.22 -20.03
C GLY A 317 -2.20 19.87 -20.05
N GLN A 318 -1.47 18.75 -19.87
CA GLN A 318 -2.04 17.41 -19.75
C GLN A 318 -3.08 17.25 -18.62
N HIS A 319 -3.14 18.20 -17.67
CA HIS A 319 -4.14 18.23 -16.60
C HIS A 319 -5.59 18.19 -17.08
N ALA A 320 -5.87 18.73 -18.27
CA ALA A 320 -7.22 18.69 -18.86
C ALA A 320 -7.66 17.23 -19.17
N VAL A 321 -6.73 16.40 -19.63
CA VAL A 321 -6.99 15.00 -20.04
C VAL A 321 -6.84 14.03 -18.86
N THR A 322 -5.88 14.27 -17.96
CA THR A 322 -5.55 13.35 -16.85
C THR A 322 -6.49 13.44 -15.64
N ARG A 323 -7.34 14.48 -15.58
CA ARG A 323 -8.32 14.69 -14.49
C ARG A 323 -9.28 13.52 -14.27
N TYR A 324 -9.67 12.80 -15.32
CA TYR A 324 -10.55 11.64 -15.21
C TYR A 324 -9.89 10.47 -14.48
N VAL A 325 -8.61 10.19 -14.81
CA VAL A 325 -7.82 9.14 -14.16
C VAL A 325 -7.57 9.48 -12.69
N ASP A 326 -7.28 10.75 -12.39
CA ASP A 326 -7.08 11.24 -11.03
C ASP A 326 -8.33 11.05 -10.15
N LYS A 327 -9.53 11.36 -10.67
CA LYS A 327 -10.81 11.17 -9.95
C LYS A 327 -11.06 9.71 -9.59
N ARG A 328 -10.84 8.78 -10.54
CA ARG A 328 -11.09 7.35 -10.32
C ARG A 328 -10.13 6.73 -9.31
N ALA A 329 -8.86 7.13 -9.33
CA ALA A 329 -7.89 6.67 -8.33
C ALA A 329 -8.22 7.19 -6.91
N GLY A 330 -8.69 8.44 -6.81
CA GLY A 330 -9.15 9.00 -5.54
C GLY A 330 -10.33 8.22 -4.96
N GLN A 331 -11.32 7.88 -5.79
CA GLN A 331 -12.48 7.08 -5.36
C GLN A 331 -12.09 5.69 -4.84
N ILE A 332 -11.16 5.00 -5.52
CA ILE A 332 -10.69 3.67 -5.12
C ILE A 332 -9.87 3.74 -3.83
N LEU A 333 -9.02 4.77 -3.67
CA LEU A 333 -8.26 4.99 -2.43
C LEU A 333 -9.18 5.30 -1.23
N THR A 334 -10.24 6.09 -1.44
CA THR A 334 -11.22 6.36 -0.39
C THR A 334 -12.04 5.12 -0.05
N ALA A 335 -12.42 4.31 -1.04
CA ALA A 335 -13.12 3.04 -0.81
C ALA A 335 -12.25 1.99 -0.10
N ALA A 336 -10.91 2.06 -0.27
CA ALA A 336 -9.96 1.17 0.36
C ALA A 336 -9.47 1.62 1.74
N ALA A 337 -9.75 2.87 2.14
CA ALA A 337 -9.40 3.38 3.45
C ALA A 337 -10.44 2.92 4.49
N PRO A 338 -10.02 2.58 5.72
CA PRO A 338 -10.96 2.41 6.84
C PRO A 338 -11.84 3.64 6.97
N THR A 339 -13.16 3.46 7.07
CA THR A 339 -14.07 4.58 7.32
C THR A 339 -13.65 5.22 8.65
N PRO A 340 -13.26 6.50 8.68
CA PRO A 340 -13.00 7.16 9.95
C PRO A 340 -14.30 7.11 10.76
N ALA A 341 -14.25 6.48 11.94
CA ALA A 341 -15.37 6.44 12.86
C ALA A 341 -15.95 7.85 12.98
N ALA A 342 -17.23 8.00 12.65
CA ALA A 342 -17.93 9.27 12.73
C ALA A 342 -17.66 9.86 14.12
N HIS A 343 -16.90 10.95 14.15
CA HIS A 343 -16.69 11.71 15.37
C HIS A 343 -18.08 12.20 15.77
N ASN A 344 -18.64 11.58 16.81
CA ASN A 344 -19.99 11.86 17.27
C ASN A 344 -19.98 13.24 17.94
N THR A 345 -20.05 14.30 17.14
CA THR A 345 -20.20 15.69 17.59
C THR A 345 -21.66 15.91 17.96
N GLY A 346 -22.14 15.14 18.92
CA GLY A 346 -23.48 15.22 19.51
C GLY A 346 -23.34 15.36 21.01
N ARG A 347 -22.78 16.49 21.47
CA ARG A 347 -22.78 16.84 22.90
C ARG A 347 -23.16 18.31 23.06
N ASN A 348 -24.36 18.49 23.60
CA ASN A 348 -24.93 19.67 24.27
C ASN A 348 -25.75 20.66 23.41
N SER A 349 -26.99 20.27 23.13
CA SER A 349 -28.12 21.21 23.06
C SER A 349 -29.24 20.73 23.98
N ALA A 350 -29.09 20.93 25.29
CA ALA A 350 -30.18 21.03 26.26
C ALA A 350 -29.63 21.44 27.64
N SER A 351 -30.04 22.63 28.12
CA SER A 351 -30.10 23.09 29.53
C SER A 351 -29.63 24.55 29.71
N THR A 352 -30.43 25.50 29.23
CA THR A 352 -30.75 26.74 29.96
C THR A 352 -31.91 27.44 29.25
N GLY A 353 -33.06 27.47 29.94
CA GLY A 353 -34.34 28.03 29.49
C GLY A 353 -35.44 27.48 30.37
#